data_AF-A0AAD7B4G4-F1
#
_entry.id   AF-A0AAD7B4G4-F1
#
_cell.length_a   1.000
_cell.length_b   1.000
_cell.length_c   1.000
_cell.angle_alpha   90.00
_cell.angle_beta   90.00
_cell.angle_gamma   90.00
#
_symmetry.space_group_name_H-M   'P 1'
#
loop_
_entity.id
_entity.type
_entity.pdbx_description
1 polymer ?
#
loop_
_entity_poly.entity_id
_entity_poly.type
_entity_poly.pdbx_seq_one_letter_code
_entity_poly.pdbx_strand_id
1 'polypeptide(L)'
;MHYIHIHNKSNHPQEFEVHGWNDNKNIVVKADETTSLAAPDKTTGAIIALHDGHEGEQAEITKDGWMGNDTFDISVIVGAGGNMTIQQVGDNSTRKGYPTFMQDLRAAWARADGNLKNKLKGVVHLDGHGIPTRIDAPKSNKDLENWVRTFAEGKVYIGIGVWGGNAGDAGDNAQSSAAHGSKDLLLTYNDGDASPASEPHLAHRVQAAVVEHRTPPPKADSTVHADGPGIILANRGKTETKFFFFPNYWNGNGTAGANFDKPSTSIAVKPGETHFVSLPASFKGRVQRGTLQPATWAEFQLSADNDHGAHGDISLEQGCDGAATIASTDGSKVEGGFTTVDIVARAPAAAKQKRQDGVECIASTVGNWMGGPNKAAIDYLNKEVGQHRAYITGGTGTPDIASRNQRLEVVFY
;
A
#
# COMPACT_ATOMS: atom_id res chain seq x y z
N MET A 1 -3.96 2.09 24.89
CA MET A 1 -4.60 3.41 24.82
C MET A 1 -3.77 4.24 23.88
N HIS A 2 -4.37 4.71 22.80
CA HIS A 2 -3.67 5.40 21.71
C HIS A 2 -4.04 6.87 21.67
N TYR A 3 -3.21 7.65 20.99
CA TYR A 3 -3.36 9.09 20.84
C TYR A 3 -3.35 9.54 19.39
N ILE A 4 -4.03 10.66 19.13
CA ILE A 4 -3.88 11.44 17.90
C ILE A 4 -3.07 12.68 18.26
N HIS A 5 -1.84 12.75 17.78
CA HIS A 5 -0.98 13.92 17.89
C HIS A 5 -1.29 14.87 16.74
N ILE A 6 -1.74 16.08 17.06
CA ILE A 6 -2.07 17.12 16.09
C ILE A 6 -0.99 18.18 16.18
N HIS A 7 -0.15 18.25 15.16
CA HIS A 7 0.93 19.22 15.06
C HIS A 7 0.56 20.33 14.08
N ASN A 8 0.37 21.54 14.60
CA ASN A 8 0.15 22.73 13.79
C ASN A 8 1.50 23.36 13.45
N LYS A 9 1.92 23.23 12.19
CA LYS A 9 3.18 23.80 11.71
C LYS A 9 3.02 25.25 11.23
N SER A 10 1.80 25.77 11.14
CA SER A 10 1.56 27.14 10.69
C SER A 10 2.13 28.14 11.69
N ASN A 11 2.36 29.37 11.24
CA ASN A 11 2.85 30.46 12.08
C ASN A 11 1.73 31.17 12.88
N HIS A 12 0.51 30.65 12.83
CA HIS A 12 -0.65 31.12 13.58
C HIS A 12 -1.37 29.93 14.24
N PRO A 13 -2.22 30.18 15.25
CA PRO A 13 -3.08 29.14 15.80
C PRO A 13 -4.06 28.59 14.77
N GLN A 14 -4.34 27.29 14.85
CA GLN A 14 -5.35 26.61 14.04
C GLN A 14 -6.41 26.00 14.96
N GLU A 15 -7.68 26.27 14.65
CA GLU A 15 -8.81 25.62 15.31
C GLU A 15 -9.18 24.33 14.57
N PHE A 16 -9.46 23.27 15.34
CA PHE A 16 -9.97 22.02 14.83
C PHE A 16 -11.27 21.63 15.53
N GLU A 17 -12.29 21.26 14.76
CA GLU A 17 -13.41 20.50 15.29
C GLU A 17 -12.95 19.08 15.58
N VAL A 18 -13.46 18.53 16.68
CA VAL A 18 -13.17 17.18 17.13
C VAL A 18 -14.49 16.46 17.29
N HIS A 19 -14.67 15.37 16.56
CA HIS A 19 -15.80 14.45 16.71
C HIS A 19 -15.32 13.10 17.24
N GLY A 20 -16.12 12.47 18.09
CA GLY A 20 -15.84 11.15 18.68
C GLY A 20 -14.85 11.16 19.86
N TRP A 21 -14.06 12.23 20.00
CA TRP A 21 -13.10 12.42 21.10
C TRP A 21 -13.25 13.80 21.73
N ASN A 22 -12.53 14.04 22.84
CA ASN A 22 -12.50 15.33 23.53
C ASN A 22 -13.89 15.91 23.89
N ASP A 23 -14.84 15.04 24.25
CA ASP A 23 -16.26 15.41 24.49
C ASP A 23 -16.92 16.16 23.31
N ASN A 24 -16.46 15.92 22.09
CA ASN A 24 -16.83 16.65 20.87
C ASN A 24 -16.59 18.17 20.96
N LYS A 25 -15.58 18.59 21.72
CA LYS A 25 -15.20 20.00 21.83
C LYS A 25 -14.06 20.31 20.89
N ASN A 26 -14.17 21.46 20.22
CA ASN A 26 -13.10 22.03 19.42
C ASN A 26 -11.83 22.24 20.26
N ILE A 27 -10.70 22.21 19.57
CA ILE A 27 -9.40 22.53 20.13
C ILE A 27 -8.74 23.63 19.31
N VAL A 28 -7.90 24.43 19.96
CA VAL A 28 -7.02 25.37 19.27
C VAL A 28 -5.58 24.92 19.52
N VAL A 29 -4.86 24.63 18.45
CA VAL A 29 -3.44 24.27 18.49
C VAL A 29 -2.64 25.49 18.08
N LYS A 30 -1.78 26.01 18.96
CA LYS A 30 -1.01 27.22 18.63
C LYS A 30 0.02 26.94 17.53
N ALA A 31 0.59 28.02 17.03
CA ALA A 31 1.67 27.97 16.05
C ALA A 31 2.83 27.10 16.54
N ASP A 32 3.30 26.20 15.69
CA ASP A 32 4.40 25.25 15.93
C ASP A 32 4.25 24.38 17.20
N GLU A 33 3.02 24.18 17.68
CA GLU A 33 2.72 23.32 18.82
C GLU A 33 2.14 21.96 18.38
N THR A 34 2.31 20.97 19.26
CA THR A 34 1.64 19.68 19.15
C THR A 34 0.73 19.49 20.34
N THR A 35 -0.52 19.12 20.10
CA THR A 35 -1.42 18.62 21.13
C THR A 35 -1.73 17.14 20.92
N SER A 36 -2.18 16.45 21.96
CA SER A 36 -2.51 15.03 21.90
C SER A 36 -3.94 14.81 22.38
N LEU A 37 -4.73 14.11 21.58
CA LEU A 37 -6.07 13.67 21.94
C LEU A 37 -6.07 12.18 22.24
N ALA A 38 -6.69 11.77 23.34
CA ALA A 38 -6.91 10.36 23.62
C ALA A 38 -7.91 9.78 22.61
N ALA A 39 -7.48 8.72 21.91
CA ALA A 39 -8.29 8.01 20.92
C ALA A 39 -8.23 6.50 21.22
N PRO A 40 -9.10 6.01 22.13
CA PRO A 40 -9.12 4.60 22.49
C PRO A 40 -9.45 3.69 21.30
N ASP A 41 -9.02 2.44 21.37
CA ASP A 41 -9.42 1.40 20.42
C ASP A 41 -10.93 1.23 20.37
N LYS A 42 -11.44 0.79 19.21
CA LYS A 42 -12.87 0.63 18.91
C LYS A 42 -13.66 1.95 18.95
N THR A 43 -13.00 3.07 18.72
CA THR A 43 -13.66 4.38 18.59
C THR A 43 -13.49 4.94 17.18
N THR A 44 -14.47 5.74 16.76
CA THR A 44 -14.49 6.45 15.48
C THR A 44 -14.74 7.92 15.73
N GLY A 45 -14.12 8.77 14.93
CA GLY A 45 -14.25 10.21 15.04
C GLY A 45 -13.62 10.92 13.85
N ALA A 46 -13.60 12.25 13.92
CA ALA A 46 -13.01 13.09 12.90
C ALA A 46 -12.30 14.29 13.52
N ILE A 47 -11.23 14.74 12.87
CA ILE A 47 -10.54 16.00 13.17
C ILE A 47 -10.65 16.89 11.95
N ILE A 48 -11.28 18.06 12.06
CA ILE A 48 -11.58 18.93 10.92
C ILE A 48 -10.95 20.29 11.14
N ALA A 49 -10.09 20.75 10.23
CA ALA A 49 -9.54 22.11 10.29
C ALA A 49 -10.63 23.13 9.96
N LEU A 50 -10.76 24.18 10.79
CA LEU A 50 -11.69 25.28 10.55
C LEU A 50 -11.03 26.49 9.91
N HIS A 51 -11.70 27.04 8.90
CA HIS A 51 -11.28 28.24 8.17
C HIS A 51 -12.39 29.29 8.25
N ASP A 52 -12.19 30.34 9.04
CA ASP A 52 -13.19 31.38 9.28
C ASP A 52 -14.54 30.83 9.77
N GLY A 53 -14.52 29.78 10.61
CA GLY A 53 -15.71 29.12 11.11
C GLY A 53 -16.39 28.17 10.12
N HIS A 54 -15.73 27.83 9.00
CA HIS A 54 -16.19 26.84 8.04
C HIS A 54 -15.31 25.58 8.07
N GLU A 55 -15.94 24.42 7.94
CA GLU A 55 -15.26 23.13 7.80
C GLU A 55 -14.31 23.11 6.60
N GLY A 56 -13.12 22.54 6.79
CA GLY A 56 -12.06 22.44 5.81
C GLY A 56 -11.60 21.00 5.60
N GLU A 57 -10.28 20.80 5.60
CA GLU A 57 -9.70 19.47 5.52
C GLU A 57 -10.13 18.63 6.73
N GLN A 58 -10.54 17.39 6.48
CA GLN A 58 -11.05 16.47 7.47
C GLN A 58 -10.21 15.20 7.51
N ALA A 59 -9.79 14.78 8.70
CA ALA A 59 -9.25 13.46 8.96
C ALA A 59 -10.36 12.58 9.54
N GLU A 60 -10.86 11.61 8.77
CA GLU A 60 -11.74 10.57 9.32
C GLU A 60 -10.89 9.46 9.89
N ILE A 61 -11.19 9.03 11.12
CA ILE A 61 -10.34 8.08 11.84
C ILE A 61 -11.23 7.06 12.56
N THR A 62 -10.92 5.79 12.41
CA THR A 62 -11.42 4.70 13.25
C THR A 62 -10.23 3.95 13.82
N LYS A 63 -10.19 3.84 15.15
CA LYS A 63 -9.14 3.15 15.89
C LYS A 63 -9.51 1.68 16.07
N ASP A 64 -8.58 0.77 15.78
CA ASP A 64 -8.81 -0.68 15.93
C ASP A 64 -10.11 -1.14 15.23
N GLY A 65 -10.36 -0.62 14.03
CA GLY A 65 -11.58 -0.86 13.25
C GLY A 65 -11.48 -2.13 12.42
N TRP A 66 -11.26 -1.96 11.12
CA TRP A 66 -11.24 -3.03 10.14
C TRP A 66 -10.15 -4.07 10.44
N MET A 67 -10.56 -5.29 10.80
CA MET A 67 -9.66 -6.38 11.22
C MET A 67 -8.70 -6.00 12.36
N GLY A 68 -9.11 -5.03 13.18
CA GLY A 68 -8.33 -4.49 14.29
C GLY A 68 -7.19 -3.53 13.90
N ASN A 69 -7.22 -3.05 12.65
CA ASN A 69 -6.34 -1.99 12.19
C ASN A 69 -7.03 -0.63 12.30
N ASP A 70 -6.23 0.42 12.46
CA ASP A 70 -6.71 1.77 12.23
C ASP A 70 -7.13 1.94 10.78
N THR A 71 -8.27 2.58 10.54
CA THR A 71 -8.63 3.11 9.23
C THR A 71 -8.69 4.61 9.36
N PHE A 72 -7.95 5.33 8.54
CA PHE A 72 -8.03 6.78 8.50
C PHE A 72 -7.81 7.29 7.10
N ASP A 73 -8.34 8.45 6.77
CA ASP A 73 -8.07 9.15 5.52
C ASP A 73 -8.04 10.67 5.75
N ILE A 74 -7.65 11.40 4.72
CA ILE A 74 -7.78 12.85 4.67
C ILE A 74 -8.69 13.16 3.49
N SER A 75 -9.70 13.96 3.75
CA SER A 75 -10.64 14.45 2.76
C SER A 75 -10.70 15.98 2.75
N VAL A 76 -11.08 16.52 1.60
CA VAL A 76 -11.53 17.90 1.41
C VAL A 76 -13.04 17.93 1.14
N ILE A 77 -13.75 16.85 1.50
CA ILE A 77 -15.15 16.63 1.13
C ILE A 77 -16.07 17.71 1.71
N VAL A 78 -15.73 18.26 2.87
CA VAL A 78 -16.49 19.31 3.57
C VAL A 78 -16.00 20.73 3.29
N GLY A 79 -14.82 20.86 2.69
CA GLY A 79 -14.19 22.14 2.34
C GLY A 79 -12.67 22.01 2.35
N ALA A 80 -11.98 23.12 2.09
CA ALA A 80 -10.53 23.22 2.27
C ALA A 80 -10.09 24.69 2.38
N GLY A 81 -9.06 24.96 3.15
CA GLY A 81 -8.42 26.27 3.32
C GLY A 81 -6.93 26.21 3.73
N GLY A 82 -6.42 25.01 4.02
CA GLY A 82 -5.04 24.74 4.40
C GLY A 82 -4.54 23.43 3.81
N ASN A 83 -3.51 22.85 4.42
CA ASN A 83 -3.02 21.53 4.02
C ASN A 83 -2.97 20.61 5.23
N MET A 84 -3.37 19.36 5.05
CA MET A 84 -3.39 18.37 6.12
C MET A 84 -2.87 17.03 5.64
N THR A 85 -2.08 16.37 6.50
CA THR A 85 -1.71 14.96 6.33
C THR A 85 -1.89 14.20 7.63
N ILE A 86 -2.03 12.89 7.55
CA ILE A 86 -2.07 11.98 8.70
C ILE A 86 -1.28 10.71 8.41
N GLN A 87 -0.64 10.15 9.43
CA GLN A 87 0.05 8.86 9.38
C GLN A 87 0.09 8.22 10.76
N GLN A 88 0.39 6.93 10.85
CA GLN A 88 0.84 6.35 12.11
C GLN A 88 2.21 6.92 12.49
N VAL A 89 2.42 7.20 13.79
CA VAL A 89 3.69 7.72 14.30
C VAL A 89 4.82 6.75 13.94
N GLY A 90 5.89 7.28 13.36
CA GLY A 90 7.05 6.51 12.90
C GLY A 90 6.83 5.71 11.60
N ASP A 91 5.66 5.83 10.96
CA ASP A 91 5.32 5.06 9.75
C ASP A 91 4.82 5.93 8.60
N ASN A 92 5.77 6.49 7.85
CA ASN A 92 5.50 7.30 6.67
C ASN A 92 4.78 6.54 5.55
N SER A 93 4.79 5.20 5.55
CA SER A 93 4.12 4.41 4.51
C SER A 93 2.59 4.46 4.64
N THR A 94 2.11 4.75 5.84
CA THR A 94 0.68 4.93 6.13
C THR A 94 0.19 6.35 5.86
N ARG A 95 1.04 7.24 5.35
CA ARG A 95 0.72 8.65 5.15
C ARG A 95 -0.38 8.85 4.12
N LYS A 96 -1.33 9.71 4.48
CA LYS A 96 -2.45 10.14 3.63
C LYS A 96 -2.63 11.65 3.68
N GLY A 97 -3.33 12.16 2.67
CA GLY A 97 -3.59 13.59 2.49
C GLY A 97 -2.58 14.28 1.60
N TYR A 98 -2.91 15.53 1.28
CA TYR A 98 -2.17 16.32 0.31
C TYR A 98 -1.42 17.47 0.99
N PRO A 99 -0.09 17.36 1.20
CA PRO A 99 0.69 18.35 1.95
C PRO A 99 0.74 19.75 1.32
N THR A 100 0.44 19.90 0.03
CA THR A 100 0.50 21.16 -0.72
C THR A 100 -0.77 21.44 -1.53
N PHE A 101 -1.91 20.96 -1.03
CA PHE A 101 -3.23 21.14 -1.65
C PHE A 101 -3.51 22.61 -2.04
N MET A 102 -3.37 23.56 -1.12
CA MET A 102 -3.70 24.96 -1.36
C MET A 102 -2.76 25.63 -2.37
N GLN A 103 -1.50 25.22 -2.43
CA GLN A 103 -0.54 25.69 -3.42
C GLN A 103 -0.98 25.28 -4.83
N ASP A 104 -1.36 24.02 -4.98
CA ASP A 104 -1.85 23.48 -6.25
C ASP A 104 -3.21 24.05 -6.65
N LEU A 105 -4.10 24.27 -5.67
CA LEU A 105 -5.39 24.93 -5.87
C LEU A 105 -5.20 26.35 -6.39
N ARG A 106 -4.33 27.14 -5.74
CA ARG A 106 -4.00 28.51 -6.18
C ARG A 106 -3.39 28.50 -7.57
N ALA A 107 -2.49 27.55 -7.87
CA ALA A 107 -1.90 27.39 -9.19
C ALA A 107 -2.95 27.00 -10.25
N ALA A 108 -3.89 26.12 -9.92
CA ALA A 108 -5.00 25.74 -10.79
C ALA A 108 -5.95 26.93 -11.03
N TRP A 109 -6.23 27.73 -10.01
CA TRP A 109 -7.08 28.93 -10.10
C TRP A 109 -6.44 30.00 -10.98
N ALA A 110 -5.13 30.21 -10.87
CA ALA A 110 -4.40 31.14 -11.73
C ALA A 110 -4.54 30.76 -13.21
N ARG A 111 -4.58 29.46 -13.52
CA ARG A 111 -4.74 28.93 -14.89
C ARG A 111 -6.20 28.83 -15.35
N ALA A 112 -7.17 28.89 -14.45
CA ALA A 112 -8.58 28.77 -14.78
C ALA A 112 -9.06 29.93 -15.68
N ASP A 113 -9.79 29.58 -16.72
CA ASP A 113 -10.41 30.57 -17.61
C ASP A 113 -11.58 31.30 -16.94
N GLY A 114 -12.04 32.39 -17.56
CA GLY A 114 -13.13 33.20 -17.02
C GLY A 114 -14.45 32.43 -16.86
N ASN A 115 -14.72 31.44 -17.71
CA ASN A 115 -15.95 30.66 -17.63
C ASN A 115 -15.93 29.75 -16.40
N LEU A 116 -14.81 29.07 -16.15
CA LEU A 116 -14.62 28.24 -14.98
C LEU A 116 -14.67 29.08 -13.70
N LYS A 117 -13.97 30.23 -13.66
CA LYS A 117 -14.03 31.15 -12.51
C LYS A 117 -15.45 31.65 -12.23
N ASN A 118 -16.25 31.89 -13.27
CA ASN A 118 -17.65 32.26 -13.12
C ASN A 118 -18.51 31.13 -12.57
N LYS A 119 -18.30 29.88 -13.00
CA LYS A 119 -19.01 28.70 -12.46
C LYS A 119 -18.69 28.44 -10.98
N LEU A 120 -17.44 28.69 -10.59
CA LEU A 120 -16.96 28.49 -9.23
C LEU A 120 -17.18 29.70 -8.32
N LYS A 121 -17.85 30.75 -8.83
CA LYS A 121 -18.13 31.95 -8.06
C LYS A 121 -19.03 31.62 -6.87
N GLY A 122 -18.61 32.04 -5.68
CA GLY A 122 -19.33 31.81 -4.43
C GLY A 122 -18.96 30.51 -3.72
N VAL A 123 -18.22 29.60 -4.37
CA VAL A 123 -17.69 28.38 -3.74
C VAL A 123 -16.17 28.33 -3.69
N VAL A 124 -15.49 29.21 -4.43
CA VAL A 124 -14.07 29.53 -4.25
C VAL A 124 -13.99 30.93 -3.66
N HIS A 125 -13.43 31.04 -2.46
CA HIS A 125 -13.34 32.26 -1.69
C HIS A 125 -11.95 32.85 -1.85
N LEU A 126 -11.90 34.15 -2.18
CA LEU A 126 -10.68 34.84 -2.57
C LEU A 126 -10.35 35.93 -1.56
N ASP A 127 -9.06 36.19 -1.36
CA ASP A 127 -8.59 37.39 -0.66
C ASP A 127 -8.76 38.66 -1.52
N GLY A 128 -8.34 39.80 -0.97
CA GLY A 128 -8.35 41.09 -1.66
C GLY A 128 -7.44 41.18 -2.90
N HIS A 129 -6.59 40.18 -3.13
CA HIS A 129 -5.72 40.06 -4.30
C HIS A 129 -6.25 39.05 -5.34
N GLY A 130 -7.42 38.44 -5.08
CA GLY A 130 -8.02 37.44 -5.96
C GLY A 130 -7.38 36.05 -5.84
N ILE A 131 -6.64 35.79 -4.75
CA ILE A 131 -5.99 34.51 -4.47
C ILE A 131 -6.94 33.66 -3.60
N PRO A 132 -7.16 32.37 -3.95
CA PRO A 132 -7.97 31.48 -3.13
C PRO A 132 -7.44 31.32 -1.70
N THR A 133 -8.35 31.55 -0.74
CA THR A 133 -8.13 31.35 0.69
C THR A 133 -8.86 30.12 1.21
N ARG A 134 -10.04 29.79 0.66
CA ARG A 134 -10.75 28.54 0.94
C ARG A 134 -11.69 28.15 -0.20
N ILE A 135 -12.16 26.91 -0.16
CA ILE A 135 -13.27 26.40 -0.97
C ILE A 135 -14.35 25.79 -0.09
N ASP A 136 -15.59 25.83 -0.57
CA ASP A 136 -16.70 25.09 0.05
C ASP A 136 -16.59 23.57 -0.22
N ALA A 137 -17.52 22.81 0.34
CA ALA A 137 -17.63 21.36 0.19
C ALA A 137 -17.78 20.91 -1.29
N PRO A 138 -16.78 20.21 -1.88
CA PRO A 138 -16.88 19.67 -3.22
C PRO A 138 -18.02 18.65 -3.37
N LYS A 139 -18.37 17.88 -2.33
CA LYS A 139 -19.54 16.96 -2.36
C LYS A 139 -20.86 17.64 -2.71
N SER A 140 -20.97 18.94 -2.45
CA SER A 140 -22.19 19.72 -2.65
C SER A 140 -22.18 20.52 -3.95
N ASN A 141 -21.08 20.53 -4.71
CA ASN A 141 -20.95 21.28 -5.95
C ASN A 141 -20.14 20.51 -6.99
N LYS A 142 -20.80 20.04 -8.04
CA LYS A 142 -20.17 19.18 -9.06
C LYS A 142 -19.12 19.90 -9.91
N ASP A 143 -19.29 21.20 -10.18
CA ASP A 143 -18.28 21.97 -10.92
C ASP A 143 -17.01 22.15 -10.08
N LEU A 144 -17.16 22.38 -8.77
CA LEU A 144 -16.05 22.45 -7.81
C LEU A 144 -15.35 21.11 -7.69
N GLU A 145 -16.08 20.02 -7.48
CA GLU A 145 -15.53 18.67 -7.42
C GLU A 145 -14.71 18.35 -8.68
N ASN A 146 -15.30 18.53 -9.86
CA ASN A 146 -14.63 18.27 -11.13
C ASN A 146 -13.36 19.10 -11.30
N TRP A 147 -13.37 20.36 -10.86
CA TRP A 147 -12.19 21.21 -10.91
C TRP A 147 -11.10 20.77 -9.92
N VAL A 148 -11.46 20.44 -8.68
CA VAL A 148 -10.50 19.96 -7.66
C VAL A 148 -9.82 18.66 -8.11
N ARG A 149 -10.58 17.74 -8.73
CA ARG A 149 -10.02 16.52 -9.32
C ARG A 149 -8.94 16.79 -10.36
N THR A 150 -8.96 17.91 -11.08
CA THR A 150 -7.92 18.20 -12.08
C THR A 150 -6.50 18.32 -11.51
N PHE A 151 -6.34 18.56 -10.20
CA PHE A 151 -5.02 18.71 -9.57
C PHE A 151 -4.81 17.84 -8.32
N ALA A 152 -5.90 17.40 -7.66
CA ALA A 152 -5.85 16.67 -6.39
C ALA A 152 -6.23 15.18 -6.48
N GLU A 153 -6.64 14.69 -7.66
CA GLU A 153 -7.05 13.29 -7.87
C GLU A 153 -5.98 12.30 -7.38
N GLY A 154 -6.42 11.34 -6.57
CA GLY A 154 -5.56 10.30 -5.97
C GLY A 154 -4.61 10.78 -4.87
N LYS A 155 -4.62 12.06 -4.49
CA LYS A 155 -3.78 12.63 -3.42
C LYS A 155 -4.54 12.90 -2.13
N VAL A 156 -5.85 13.13 -2.23
CA VAL A 156 -6.77 13.39 -1.13
C VAL A 156 -8.16 12.93 -1.54
N TYR A 157 -9.03 12.64 -0.58
CA TYR A 157 -10.41 12.27 -0.83
C TYR A 157 -11.25 13.54 -1.11
N ILE A 158 -11.92 13.62 -2.26
CA ILE A 158 -12.53 14.86 -2.78
C ILE A 158 -14.07 14.79 -2.78
N GLY A 159 -14.64 13.70 -3.28
CA GLY A 159 -16.08 13.56 -3.54
C GLY A 159 -16.77 12.61 -2.56
N ILE A 160 -17.87 11.99 -2.97
CA ILE A 160 -18.51 10.93 -2.18
C ILE A 160 -17.91 9.60 -2.65
N GLY A 161 -17.16 8.92 -1.78
CA GLY A 161 -16.63 7.57 -1.99
C GLY A 161 -17.72 6.49 -1.91
N VAL A 162 -17.32 5.22 -1.85
CA VAL A 162 -18.27 4.10 -1.79
C VAL A 162 -19.18 4.22 -0.57
N TRP A 163 -20.45 4.54 -0.80
CA TRP A 163 -21.43 4.65 0.27
C TRP A 163 -22.83 4.35 -0.25
N GLY A 164 -23.61 3.56 0.50
CA GLY A 164 -25.03 3.29 0.20
C GLY A 164 -25.31 2.62 -1.16
N GLY A 165 -24.35 1.87 -1.72
CA GLY A 165 -24.47 1.24 -3.04
C GLY A 165 -23.97 2.09 -4.21
N ASN A 166 -23.46 3.31 -3.95
CA ASN A 166 -22.68 4.06 -4.93
C ASN A 166 -21.25 3.49 -4.97
N ALA A 167 -20.71 3.28 -6.17
CA ALA A 167 -19.33 2.82 -6.36
C ALA A 167 -18.28 3.89 -6.00
N GLY A 168 -18.72 5.14 -5.80
CA GLY A 168 -17.84 6.26 -5.49
C GLY A 168 -16.82 6.52 -6.59
N ASP A 169 -15.87 7.39 -6.31
CA ASP A 169 -14.71 7.62 -7.17
C ASP A 169 -13.53 6.73 -6.76
N ALA A 170 -12.80 6.20 -7.74
CA ALA A 170 -11.71 5.25 -7.50
C ALA A 170 -10.51 5.89 -6.79
N GLY A 171 -10.21 7.17 -7.05
CA GLY A 171 -9.15 7.91 -6.38
C GLY A 171 -9.49 8.19 -4.92
N ASP A 172 -10.77 8.48 -4.64
CA ASP A 172 -11.28 8.65 -3.27
C ASP A 172 -11.17 7.32 -2.49
N ASN A 173 -11.62 6.21 -3.09
CA ASN A 173 -11.58 4.89 -2.44
C ASN A 173 -10.15 4.41 -2.13
N ALA A 174 -9.15 4.81 -2.93
CA ALA A 174 -7.75 4.47 -2.68
C ALA A 174 -7.21 5.12 -1.39
N GLN A 175 -7.84 6.20 -0.92
CA GLN A 175 -7.46 6.88 0.33
C GLN A 175 -7.98 6.14 1.57
N SER A 176 -9.00 5.29 1.49
CA SER A 176 -9.64 4.66 2.67
C SER A 176 -9.06 3.30 3.08
N SER A 177 -7.81 3.00 2.73
CA SER A 177 -7.12 1.75 3.11
C SER A 177 -6.84 1.66 4.63
N ALA A 178 -6.87 0.46 5.21
CA ALA A 178 -6.46 0.28 6.61
C ALA A 178 -4.94 0.42 6.78
N ALA A 179 -4.50 0.96 7.92
CA ALA A 179 -3.10 1.03 8.36
C ALA A 179 -2.70 -0.25 9.13
N HIS A 180 -1.65 -0.21 9.96
CA HIS A 180 -1.10 -1.40 10.64
C HIS A 180 -1.40 -1.41 12.13
N GLY A 181 -2.32 -2.29 12.54
CA GLY A 181 -2.82 -2.36 13.91
C GLY A 181 -3.39 -1.02 14.38
N SER A 182 -3.58 -0.90 15.69
CA SER A 182 -3.87 0.38 16.31
C SER A 182 -2.60 1.00 16.87
N LYS A 183 -2.29 2.22 16.44
CA LYS A 183 -1.12 2.98 16.89
C LYS A 183 -1.45 4.45 17.13
N ASP A 184 -0.52 5.16 17.72
CA ASP A 184 -0.62 6.62 17.77
C ASP A 184 -0.57 7.19 16.35
N LEU A 185 -1.36 8.22 16.09
CA LEU A 185 -1.44 8.91 14.82
C LEU A 185 -0.76 10.28 14.92
N LEU A 186 -0.07 10.69 13.87
CA LEU A 186 0.44 12.03 13.67
C LEU A 186 -0.37 12.69 12.56
N LEU A 187 -1.15 13.69 12.93
CA LEU A 187 -1.81 14.63 12.03
C LEU A 187 -0.98 15.91 11.99
N THR A 188 -0.67 16.39 10.79
CA THR A 188 0.07 17.64 10.60
C THR A 188 -0.74 18.60 9.74
N TYR A 189 -0.82 19.85 10.19
CA TYR A 189 -1.48 20.94 9.48
C TYR A 189 -0.48 22.05 9.14
N ASN A 190 -0.61 22.65 7.95
CA ASN A 190 0.16 23.83 7.56
C ASN A 190 -0.48 24.57 6.37
N ASP A 191 -0.42 25.90 6.36
CA ASP A 191 -0.90 26.72 5.21
C ASP A 191 0.03 26.64 3.98
N GLY A 192 1.28 26.25 4.20
CA GLY A 192 2.36 26.11 3.21
C GLY A 192 2.62 24.66 2.81
N ASP A 193 3.29 23.90 3.68
CA ASP A 193 3.61 22.47 3.47
C ASP A 193 3.35 21.67 4.74
N ALA A 194 2.33 20.82 4.68
CA ALA A 194 1.92 19.95 5.77
C ALA A 194 2.65 18.60 5.78
N SER A 195 3.80 18.48 5.11
CA SER A 195 4.65 17.29 5.23
C SER A 195 5.15 17.14 6.68
N PRO A 196 5.04 15.97 7.31
CA PRO A 196 5.69 15.68 8.58
C PRO A 196 7.19 15.97 8.51
N ALA A 197 7.75 16.52 9.59
CA ALA A 197 9.20 16.69 9.70
C ALA A 197 9.88 15.32 9.54
N SER A 198 10.99 15.25 8.81
CA SER A 198 11.83 14.04 8.82
C SER A 198 12.29 13.79 10.25
N GLU A 199 12.23 12.53 10.71
CA GLU A 199 12.70 12.19 12.05
C GLU A 199 14.11 12.76 12.28
N PRO A 200 14.40 13.31 13.46
CA PRO A 200 15.76 13.68 13.80
C PRO A 200 16.61 12.42 13.72
N HIS A 201 17.47 12.35 12.70
CA HIS A 201 18.51 11.32 12.61
C HIS A 201 19.27 11.30 13.93
N LEU A 202 19.08 10.24 14.72
CA LEU A 202 20.03 9.84 15.74
C LEU A 202 21.35 9.60 15.02
N ALA A 203 22.24 10.60 15.12
CA ALA A 203 23.54 10.63 14.48
C ALA A 203 24.44 9.53 15.06
N HIS A 204 24.30 8.30 14.56
CA HIS A 204 25.40 7.35 14.60
C HIS A 204 26.41 7.78 13.53
N ARG A 205 27.49 8.41 14.00
CA ARG A 205 28.72 8.62 13.24
C ARG A 205 29.15 7.29 12.62
N VAL A 206 29.02 7.15 11.31
CA VAL A 206 29.84 6.24 10.53
C VAL A 206 30.45 7.07 9.40
N GLN A 207 31.78 7.09 9.40
CA GLN A 207 32.60 7.80 8.43
C GLN A 207 32.26 7.33 7.01
N ALA A 208 32.16 8.30 6.10
CA ALA A 208 32.00 8.07 4.68
C ALA A 208 33.21 7.31 4.12
N ALA A 209 32.96 6.12 3.56
CA ALA A 209 33.84 5.52 2.59
C ALA A 209 33.20 5.69 1.21
N VAL A 210 33.83 6.53 0.40
CA VAL A 210 33.57 6.67 -1.04
C VAL A 210 33.87 5.33 -1.70
N VAL A 211 32.91 4.76 -2.44
CA VAL A 211 33.21 3.71 -3.41
C VAL A 211 32.49 4.01 -4.71
N GLU A 212 33.30 4.31 -5.71
CA GLU A 212 32.93 4.54 -7.09
C GLU A 212 32.25 3.33 -7.74
N HIS A 213 31.39 3.65 -8.69
CA HIS A 213 30.72 2.75 -9.61
C HIS A 213 31.73 2.02 -10.52
N ARG A 214 31.86 0.70 -10.39
CA ARG A 214 32.43 -0.18 -11.43
C ARG A 214 31.71 -1.53 -11.45
N THR A 215 31.06 -1.82 -12.57
CA THR A 215 30.56 -3.15 -12.95
C THR A 215 31.73 -4.05 -13.35
N PRO A 216 31.73 -5.33 -12.92
CA PRO A 216 32.42 -6.41 -13.63
C PRO A 216 31.43 -7.41 -14.27
N PRO A 217 31.78 -8.03 -15.41
CA PRO A 217 30.97 -9.02 -16.12
C PRO A 217 31.09 -10.42 -15.47
N PRO A 218 30.25 -11.40 -15.88
CA PRO A 218 29.91 -12.54 -15.04
C PRO A 218 30.95 -13.65 -15.12
N LYS A 219 31.23 -14.30 -13.99
CA LYS A 219 31.78 -15.66 -13.96
C LYS A 219 30.67 -16.63 -13.62
N ALA A 220 30.34 -17.48 -14.58
CA ALA A 220 29.67 -18.73 -14.33
C ALA A 220 30.66 -19.65 -13.62
N ASP A 221 30.29 -20.14 -12.43
CA ASP A 221 30.80 -21.42 -11.96
C ASP A 221 29.72 -22.12 -11.14
N SER A 222 29.46 -23.35 -11.56
CA SER A 222 28.49 -24.28 -11.03
C SER A 222 29.03 -24.94 -9.76
N THR A 223 28.54 -24.50 -8.61
CA THR A 223 28.29 -25.27 -7.37
C THR A 223 27.57 -24.30 -6.46
N VAL A 224 26.32 -24.58 -6.10
CA VAL A 224 25.55 -23.69 -5.21
C VAL A 224 26.08 -23.86 -3.78
N HIS A 225 27.26 -23.29 -3.51
CA HIS A 225 27.66 -22.96 -2.16
C HIS A 225 26.91 -21.68 -1.79
N ALA A 226 25.64 -21.88 -1.41
CA ALA A 226 24.83 -20.84 -0.81
C ALA A 226 25.41 -20.53 0.58
N ASP A 227 25.96 -19.34 0.75
CA ASP A 227 26.28 -18.77 2.05
C ASP A 227 25.26 -17.66 2.36
N GLY A 228 24.73 -17.63 3.59
CA GLY A 228 23.71 -16.68 4.03
C GLY A 228 22.26 -16.97 3.60
N PRO A 229 21.32 -16.05 3.90
CA PRO A 229 19.90 -16.16 3.57
C PRO A 229 19.62 -16.03 2.07
N GLY A 230 18.55 -16.65 1.58
CA GLY A 230 18.14 -16.48 0.19
C GLY A 230 17.21 -17.55 -0.35
N ILE A 231 17.03 -17.55 -1.67
CA ILE A 231 16.17 -18.49 -2.38
C ILE A 231 16.98 -19.32 -3.37
N ILE A 232 16.85 -20.65 -3.29
CA ILE A 232 17.27 -21.55 -4.35
C ILE A 232 16.16 -21.56 -5.39
N LEU A 233 16.33 -20.80 -6.46
CA LEU A 233 15.32 -20.57 -7.49
C LEU A 233 15.58 -21.47 -8.70
N ALA A 234 14.60 -22.29 -9.06
CA ALA A 234 14.67 -23.15 -10.23
C ALA A 234 13.57 -22.82 -11.26
N ASN A 235 13.95 -22.87 -12.54
CA ASN A 235 13.01 -22.80 -13.65
C ASN A 235 12.92 -24.17 -14.32
N ARG A 236 11.81 -24.88 -14.11
CA ARG A 236 11.48 -26.14 -14.78
C ARG A 236 10.59 -25.95 -16.01
N GLY A 237 10.29 -24.69 -16.35
CA GLY A 237 9.60 -24.32 -17.58
C GLY A 237 10.45 -24.51 -18.83
N LYS A 238 9.81 -24.29 -19.99
CA LYS A 238 10.40 -24.54 -21.31
C LYS A 238 11.14 -23.34 -21.90
N THR A 239 10.99 -22.16 -21.31
CA THR A 239 11.60 -20.91 -21.78
C THR A 239 12.41 -20.25 -20.68
N GLU A 240 13.44 -19.49 -21.08
CA GLU A 240 14.11 -18.59 -20.15
C GLU A 240 13.08 -17.63 -19.56
N THR A 241 13.10 -17.49 -18.24
CA THR A 241 12.12 -16.68 -17.52
C THR A 241 12.86 -15.72 -16.61
N LYS A 242 12.44 -14.46 -16.65
CA LYS A 242 12.94 -13.44 -15.72
C LYS A 242 12.03 -13.39 -14.50
N PHE A 243 12.61 -13.68 -13.35
CA PHE A 243 11.95 -13.64 -12.05
C PHE A 243 12.28 -12.34 -11.34
N PHE A 244 11.28 -11.78 -10.67
CA PHE A 244 11.40 -10.51 -9.95
C PHE A 244 11.03 -10.71 -8.49
N PHE A 245 11.83 -10.10 -7.61
CA PHE A 245 11.68 -10.18 -6.17
C PHE A 245 11.10 -8.87 -5.66
N PHE A 246 9.87 -8.95 -5.15
CA PHE A 246 9.13 -7.81 -4.64
C PHE A 246 9.17 -7.85 -3.11
N PRO A 247 9.87 -6.92 -2.44
CA PRO A 247 9.71 -6.77 -1.01
C PRO A 247 8.28 -6.32 -0.71
N ASN A 248 7.70 -6.76 0.40
CA ASN A 248 6.42 -6.23 0.83
C ASN A 248 6.54 -4.73 1.09
N TYR A 249 5.49 -4.00 0.74
CA TYR A 249 5.34 -2.59 1.10
C TYR A 249 5.19 -2.45 2.62
N TRP A 250 4.52 -3.41 3.27
CA TRP A 250 4.43 -3.54 4.72
C TRP A 250 4.29 -5.01 5.15
N ASN A 251 4.68 -5.33 6.39
CA ASN A 251 4.58 -6.68 6.95
C ASN A 251 3.77 -6.61 8.26
N GLY A 252 2.73 -7.44 8.39
CA GLY A 252 1.91 -7.58 9.59
C GLY A 252 1.98 -8.99 10.16
N ASN A 253 1.24 -9.24 11.24
CA ASN A 253 1.13 -10.56 11.84
C ASN A 253 0.12 -11.41 11.05
N GLY A 254 0.61 -12.23 10.12
CA GLY A 254 -0.22 -13.09 9.26
C GLY A 254 -0.90 -12.39 8.08
N THR A 255 -0.55 -11.13 7.81
CA THR A 255 -0.97 -10.38 6.62
C THR A 255 0.19 -9.51 6.14
N ALA A 256 0.24 -9.22 4.83
CA ALA A 256 1.27 -8.37 4.27
C ALA A 256 0.74 -7.49 3.15
N GLY A 257 1.35 -6.33 2.98
CA GLY A 257 1.09 -5.41 1.89
C GLY A 257 1.97 -5.77 0.72
N ALA A 258 1.46 -6.54 -0.21
CA ALA A 258 2.22 -6.87 -1.40
C ALA A 258 2.55 -5.61 -2.23
N ASN A 259 3.81 -5.45 -2.62
CA ASN A 259 4.25 -4.41 -3.55
C ASN A 259 4.23 -4.93 -4.99
N PHE A 260 3.58 -4.27 -5.94
CA PHE A 260 3.31 -4.84 -7.27
C PHE A 260 4.18 -4.30 -8.41
N ASP A 261 4.88 -3.19 -8.18
CA ASP A 261 5.52 -2.40 -9.22
C ASP A 261 6.96 -1.99 -8.90
N LYS A 262 7.46 -2.27 -7.69
CA LYS A 262 8.83 -1.93 -7.27
C LYS A 262 9.63 -3.19 -6.90
N PRO A 263 10.10 -3.97 -7.89
CA PRO A 263 10.99 -5.10 -7.61
C PRO A 263 12.34 -4.58 -7.07
N SER A 264 12.86 -5.26 -6.06
CA SER A 264 14.17 -4.96 -5.48
C SER A 264 15.33 -5.58 -6.27
N THR A 265 15.11 -6.76 -6.86
CA THR A 265 16.08 -7.46 -7.68
C THR A 265 15.38 -8.38 -8.68
N SER A 266 16.11 -8.85 -9.68
CA SER A 266 15.63 -9.79 -10.68
C SER A 266 16.73 -10.69 -11.22
N ILE A 267 16.36 -11.88 -11.69
CA ILE A 267 17.29 -12.82 -12.31
C ILE A 267 16.60 -13.52 -13.50
N ALA A 268 17.32 -13.69 -14.61
CA ALA A 268 16.89 -14.54 -15.70
C ALA A 268 17.44 -15.95 -15.48
N VAL A 269 16.57 -16.95 -15.55
CA VAL A 269 16.93 -18.36 -15.32
C VAL A 269 16.49 -19.18 -16.52
N LYS A 270 17.43 -19.93 -17.12
CA LYS A 270 17.13 -20.76 -18.30
C LYS A 270 16.34 -22.01 -17.91
N PRO A 271 15.68 -22.67 -18.88
CA PRO A 271 15.04 -23.96 -18.68
C PRO A 271 16.00 -24.97 -18.04
N GLY A 272 15.56 -25.61 -16.96
CA GLY A 272 16.32 -26.60 -16.23
C GLY A 272 17.38 -26.04 -15.27
N GLU A 273 17.66 -24.74 -15.27
CA GLU A 273 18.65 -24.14 -14.38
C GLU A 273 18.11 -23.92 -12.96
N THR A 274 19.05 -23.83 -12.03
CA THR A 274 18.82 -23.52 -10.63
C THR A 274 19.90 -22.54 -10.18
N HIS A 275 19.49 -21.45 -9.52
CA HIS A 275 20.37 -20.40 -9.05
C HIS A 275 20.09 -20.12 -7.57
N PHE A 276 21.11 -19.75 -6.81
CA PHE A 276 20.90 -19.18 -5.49
C PHE A 276 20.85 -17.66 -5.57
N VAL A 277 19.73 -17.09 -5.14
CA VAL A 277 19.54 -15.65 -5.04
C VAL A 277 19.74 -15.25 -3.58
N SER A 278 20.90 -14.66 -3.30
CA SER A 278 21.19 -14.10 -1.98
C SER A 278 20.31 -12.88 -1.72
N LEU A 279 19.71 -12.83 -0.54
CA LEU A 279 18.81 -11.77 -0.10
C LEU A 279 19.15 -11.42 1.36
N PRO A 280 18.87 -10.18 1.81
CA PRO A 280 19.07 -9.83 3.21
C PRO A 280 18.16 -10.69 4.10
N ALA A 281 18.61 -11.07 5.30
CA ALA A 281 17.80 -11.82 6.26
C ALA A 281 16.46 -11.13 6.58
N SER A 282 16.44 -9.80 6.51
CA SER A 282 15.24 -8.97 6.70
C SER A 282 14.27 -8.98 5.53
N PHE A 283 14.56 -9.67 4.42
CA PHE A 283 13.66 -9.73 3.27
C PHE A 283 12.37 -10.44 3.67
N LYS A 284 11.25 -9.75 3.44
CA LYS A 284 9.88 -10.26 3.52
C LYS A 284 9.18 -9.79 2.26
N GLY A 285 8.62 -10.71 1.49
CA GLY A 285 8.17 -10.40 0.14
C GLY A 285 7.82 -11.63 -0.66
N ARG A 286 8.03 -11.55 -1.97
CA ARG A 286 7.71 -12.63 -2.89
C ARG A 286 8.59 -12.63 -4.12
N VAL A 287 8.58 -13.76 -4.82
CA VAL A 287 9.10 -13.89 -6.18
C VAL A 287 7.98 -14.32 -7.14
N GLN A 288 8.01 -13.78 -8.36
CA GLN A 288 7.08 -14.16 -9.43
C GLN A 288 7.76 -14.09 -10.82
N ARG A 289 7.07 -14.63 -11.82
CA ARG A 289 7.43 -14.49 -13.24
C ARG A 289 7.07 -13.08 -13.73
N GLY A 290 8.01 -12.38 -14.35
CA GLY A 290 7.78 -11.03 -14.88
C GLY A 290 7.33 -10.02 -13.81
N THR A 291 6.74 -8.91 -14.25
CA THR A 291 6.28 -7.81 -13.37
C THR A 291 4.78 -7.56 -13.46
N LEU A 292 4.05 -8.35 -14.24
CA LEU A 292 2.64 -8.12 -14.51
C LEU A 292 1.77 -9.05 -13.67
N GLN A 293 0.58 -8.59 -13.31
CA GLN A 293 -0.49 -9.41 -12.74
C GLN A 293 -1.54 -9.73 -13.81
N PRO A 294 -2.21 -10.89 -13.75
CA PRO A 294 -2.11 -11.91 -12.70
C PRO A 294 -0.82 -12.73 -12.75
N ALA A 295 -0.38 -13.23 -11.59
CA ALA A 295 0.80 -14.09 -11.49
C ALA A 295 0.71 -15.01 -10.27
N THR A 296 1.31 -16.19 -10.38
CA THR A 296 1.54 -17.08 -9.23
C THR A 296 2.68 -16.54 -8.38
N TRP A 297 2.47 -16.48 -7.06
CA TRP A 297 3.45 -15.95 -6.12
C TRP A 297 4.04 -17.06 -5.26
N ALA A 298 5.35 -16.99 -5.04
CA ALA A 298 5.97 -17.65 -3.89
C ALA A 298 6.31 -16.56 -2.87
N GLU A 299 5.59 -16.56 -1.75
CA GLU A 299 5.70 -15.57 -0.69
C GLU A 299 6.60 -16.10 0.42
N PHE A 300 7.45 -15.25 1.00
CA PHE A 300 8.36 -15.67 2.05
C PHE A 300 8.93 -14.50 2.86
N GLN A 301 9.35 -14.84 4.08
CA GLN A 301 10.29 -14.07 4.89
C GLN A 301 11.51 -14.93 5.20
N LEU A 302 12.71 -14.35 5.21
CA LEU A 302 13.95 -15.13 5.39
C LEU A 302 14.42 -15.23 6.84
N SER A 303 13.90 -14.37 7.72
CA SER A 303 14.12 -14.42 9.16
C SER A 303 12.84 -13.97 9.86
N ALA A 304 12.05 -14.94 10.32
CA ALA A 304 10.89 -14.70 11.16
C ALA A 304 11.30 -14.21 12.55
N ASP A 305 10.46 -13.40 13.19
CA ASP A 305 10.80 -12.77 14.46
C ASP A 305 10.78 -13.77 15.64
N ASN A 306 10.07 -14.89 15.50
CA ASN A 306 9.86 -15.89 16.54
C ASN A 306 10.95 -16.98 16.58
N ASP A 307 11.42 -17.46 15.44
CA ASP A 307 12.38 -18.57 15.37
C ASP A 307 13.62 -18.28 14.50
N HIS A 308 13.68 -17.08 13.90
CA HIS A 308 14.73 -16.65 12.97
C HIS A 308 14.91 -17.54 11.72
N GLY A 309 13.96 -18.43 11.45
CA GLY A 309 13.91 -19.25 10.25
C GLY A 309 13.30 -18.52 9.06
N ALA A 310 13.46 -19.09 7.87
CA ALA A 310 12.67 -18.68 6.72
C ALA A 310 11.29 -19.33 6.79
N HIS A 311 10.26 -18.61 6.39
CA HIS A 311 8.87 -19.06 6.31
C HIS A 311 8.30 -18.63 4.96
N GLY A 312 7.44 -19.44 4.36
CA GLY A 312 6.83 -19.08 3.10
C GLY A 312 5.79 -20.07 2.59
N ASP A 313 5.15 -19.69 1.51
CA ASP A 313 4.04 -20.41 0.91
C ASP A 313 3.91 -20.07 -0.59
N ILE A 314 2.98 -20.74 -1.26
CA ILE A 314 2.56 -20.38 -2.61
C ILE A 314 1.19 -19.72 -2.52
N SER A 315 1.03 -18.58 -3.19
CA SER A 315 -0.21 -17.82 -3.24
C SER A 315 -0.69 -17.61 -4.67
N LEU A 316 -2.00 -17.81 -4.83
CA LEU A 316 -2.77 -17.60 -6.06
C LEU A 316 -3.81 -16.48 -5.88
N GLU A 317 -3.71 -15.73 -4.78
CA GLU A 317 -4.67 -14.69 -4.42
C GLU A 317 -4.75 -13.62 -5.51
N GLN A 318 -3.61 -13.26 -6.09
CA GLN A 318 -3.50 -12.28 -7.19
C GLN A 318 -3.57 -12.94 -8.58
N GLY A 319 -3.98 -14.20 -8.61
CA GLY A 319 -4.20 -15.05 -9.76
C GLY A 319 -3.09 -16.06 -9.99
N CYS A 320 -3.11 -16.73 -11.14
CA CYS A 320 -2.20 -17.84 -11.41
C CYS A 320 -1.78 -17.86 -12.89
N ASP A 321 -0.47 -17.75 -13.13
CA ASP A 321 0.14 -17.80 -14.47
C ASP A 321 0.93 -19.09 -14.71
N GLY A 322 0.85 -20.05 -13.78
CA GLY A 322 1.47 -21.37 -13.89
C GLY A 322 1.86 -21.96 -12.54
N ALA A 323 2.20 -23.23 -12.53
CA ALA A 323 2.48 -23.97 -11.29
C ALA A 323 3.78 -23.52 -10.61
N ALA A 324 3.81 -23.58 -9.28
CA ALA A 324 4.99 -23.31 -8.47
C ALA A 324 4.99 -24.14 -7.18
N THR A 325 6.16 -24.46 -6.68
CA THR A 325 6.37 -25.08 -5.37
C THR A 325 7.38 -24.31 -4.54
N ILE A 326 7.28 -24.48 -3.22
CA ILE A 326 8.22 -23.95 -2.24
C ILE A 326 8.57 -25.02 -1.22
N ALA A 327 9.84 -25.16 -0.85
CA ALA A 327 10.32 -26.22 0.03
C ALA A 327 11.40 -25.73 1.00
N SER A 328 11.41 -26.33 2.20
CA SER A 328 12.47 -26.20 3.18
C SER A 328 13.81 -26.74 2.65
N THR A 329 14.93 -26.16 3.06
CA THR A 329 16.28 -26.60 2.63
C THR A 329 17.17 -27.01 3.80
N ASP A 330 16.64 -26.99 5.02
CA ASP A 330 17.33 -27.36 6.26
C ASP A 330 17.27 -28.86 6.59
N GLY A 331 16.72 -29.67 5.68
CA GLY A 331 16.57 -31.12 5.85
C GLY A 331 15.25 -31.56 6.50
N SER A 332 14.35 -30.63 6.86
CA SER A 332 13.01 -30.94 7.38
C SER A 332 12.05 -31.50 6.32
N LYS A 333 12.32 -31.25 5.03
CA LYS A 333 11.56 -31.78 3.88
C LYS A 333 10.08 -31.38 3.86
N VAL A 334 9.76 -30.21 4.39
CA VAL A 334 8.42 -29.62 4.27
C VAL A 334 8.31 -28.92 2.92
N GLU A 335 7.18 -29.11 2.22
CA GLU A 335 6.92 -28.53 0.90
C GLU A 335 5.47 -28.08 0.74
N GLY A 336 5.27 -27.08 -0.11
CA GLY A 336 3.98 -26.50 -0.47
C GLY A 336 3.91 -26.19 -1.96
N GLY A 337 2.72 -25.84 -2.44
CA GLY A 337 2.43 -25.56 -3.84
C GLY A 337 1.96 -26.77 -4.64
N PHE A 338 2.08 -26.67 -5.96
CA PHE A 338 1.55 -27.64 -6.92
C PHE A 338 2.38 -27.65 -8.21
N THR A 339 2.30 -28.75 -8.96
CA THR A 339 3.12 -28.99 -10.16
C THR A 339 2.28 -29.18 -11.43
N THR A 340 0.98 -28.90 -11.39
CA THR A 340 0.05 -29.06 -12.51
C THR A 340 0.32 -28.02 -13.61
N VAL A 341 1.18 -28.36 -14.58
CA VAL A 341 1.68 -27.41 -15.59
C VAL A 341 0.64 -26.91 -16.59
N ASP A 342 -0.50 -27.60 -16.72
CA ASP A 342 -1.60 -27.24 -17.62
C ASP A 342 -2.78 -26.55 -16.89
N ILE A 343 -2.56 -26.10 -15.65
CA ILE A 343 -3.59 -25.48 -14.80
C ILE A 343 -4.33 -24.33 -15.50
N VAL A 344 -3.61 -23.47 -16.22
CA VAL A 344 -4.20 -22.32 -16.94
C VAL A 344 -4.95 -22.79 -18.18
N ALA A 345 -4.40 -23.77 -18.91
CA ALA A 345 -5.01 -24.28 -20.13
C ALA A 345 -6.36 -24.95 -19.84
N ARG A 346 -6.45 -25.70 -18.74
CA ARG A 346 -7.64 -26.43 -18.29
C ARG A 346 -8.68 -25.58 -17.57
N ALA A 347 -8.35 -24.34 -17.20
CA ALA A 347 -9.29 -23.48 -16.49
C ALA A 347 -10.52 -23.16 -17.36
N PRO A 348 -11.73 -23.06 -16.76
CA PRO A 348 -12.91 -22.62 -17.49
C PRO A 348 -12.74 -21.17 -17.94
N ALA A 349 -13.30 -20.79 -19.09
CA ALA A 349 -13.13 -19.44 -19.65
C ALA A 349 -13.48 -18.32 -18.64
N ALA A 350 -14.50 -18.52 -17.80
CA ALA A 350 -14.91 -17.56 -16.77
C ALA A 350 -13.88 -17.36 -15.64
N ALA A 351 -12.99 -18.34 -15.42
CA ALA A 351 -11.89 -18.25 -14.46
C ALA A 351 -10.66 -17.57 -15.03
N LYS A 352 -10.60 -17.33 -16.35
CA LYS A 352 -9.42 -16.78 -17.02
C LYS A 352 -9.55 -15.30 -17.26
N GLN A 353 -8.41 -14.62 -17.34
CA GLN A 353 -8.29 -13.28 -17.88
C GLN A 353 -7.02 -13.15 -18.70
N LYS A 354 -7.00 -12.20 -19.63
CA LYS A 354 -5.76 -11.80 -20.31
C LYS A 354 -5.04 -10.75 -19.50
N ARG A 355 -3.76 -11.01 -19.23
CA ARG A 355 -2.83 -10.03 -18.70
C ARG A 355 -2.52 -8.95 -19.75
N GLN A 356 -1.94 -7.83 -19.32
CA GLN A 356 -1.63 -6.69 -20.21
C GLN A 356 -0.71 -7.04 -21.38
N ASP A 357 0.13 -8.05 -21.24
CA ASP A 357 0.99 -8.60 -22.31
C ASP A 357 0.27 -9.59 -23.23
N GLY A 358 -1.04 -9.80 -23.05
CA GLY A 358 -1.86 -10.72 -23.82
C GLY A 358 -1.77 -12.17 -23.37
N VAL A 359 -0.93 -12.49 -22.37
CA VAL A 359 -0.82 -13.84 -21.80
C VAL A 359 -2.11 -14.18 -21.06
N GLU A 360 -2.64 -15.37 -21.32
CA GLU A 360 -3.81 -15.87 -20.59
C GLU A 360 -3.37 -16.39 -19.22
N CYS A 361 -4.07 -15.98 -18.17
CA CYS A 361 -3.84 -16.38 -16.79
C CYS A 361 -5.17 -16.72 -16.13
N ILE A 362 -5.13 -17.41 -14.99
CA ILE A 362 -6.29 -17.52 -14.10
C ILE A 362 -6.43 -16.20 -13.34
N ALA A 363 -7.66 -15.72 -13.23
CA ALA A 363 -7.98 -14.43 -12.64
C ALA A 363 -7.68 -14.38 -11.13
N SER A 364 -7.56 -13.16 -10.61
CA SER A 364 -7.39 -12.93 -9.18
C SER A 364 -8.60 -13.48 -8.41
N THR A 365 -8.31 -14.20 -7.32
CA THR A 365 -9.33 -14.81 -6.46
C THR A 365 -9.75 -13.89 -5.33
N VAL A 366 -8.94 -12.90 -4.93
CA VAL A 366 -9.32 -11.88 -3.94
C VAL A 366 -9.70 -10.54 -4.59
N GLY A 367 -9.62 -10.47 -5.91
CA GLY A 367 -9.80 -9.24 -6.68
C GLY A 367 -8.49 -8.49 -6.89
N ASN A 368 -8.51 -7.57 -7.85
CA ASN A 368 -7.44 -6.61 -8.10
C ASN A 368 -8.08 -5.23 -8.35
N TRP A 369 -7.28 -4.19 -8.59
CA TRP A 369 -7.73 -2.79 -8.52
C TRP A 369 -8.89 -2.42 -9.46
N MET A 370 -9.20 -3.28 -10.44
CA MET A 370 -10.29 -3.06 -11.40
C MET A 370 -11.44 -4.07 -11.30
N GLY A 371 -11.44 -4.98 -10.32
CA GLY A 371 -12.48 -5.99 -10.19
C GLY A 371 -12.46 -6.80 -8.90
N GLY A 372 -13.64 -7.19 -8.43
CA GLY A 372 -13.80 -8.04 -7.24
C GLY A 372 -13.31 -9.48 -7.44
N PRO A 373 -13.39 -10.30 -6.37
CA PRO A 373 -13.07 -11.72 -6.40
C PRO A 373 -13.68 -12.47 -7.59
N ASN A 374 -12.87 -13.22 -8.35
CA ASN A 374 -13.40 -14.07 -9.42
C ASN A 374 -13.84 -15.44 -8.86
N LYS A 375 -15.15 -15.62 -8.70
CA LYS A 375 -15.72 -16.87 -8.17
C LYS A 375 -15.34 -18.11 -8.99
N ALA A 376 -15.31 -18.02 -10.32
CA ALA A 376 -14.97 -19.16 -11.16
C ALA A 376 -13.50 -19.57 -10.98
N ALA A 377 -12.59 -18.60 -10.78
CA ALA A 377 -11.20 -18.85 -10.44
C ALA A 377 -11.06 -19.50 -9.06
N ILE A 378 -11.77 -18.98 -8.04
CA ILE A 378 -11.79 -19.55 -6.69
C ILE A 378 -12.26 -21.01 -6.74
N ASP A 379 -13.40 -21.28 -7.38
CA ASP A 379 -14.00 -22.62 -7.44
C ASP A 379 -13.07 -23.60 -8.19
N TYR A 380 -12.47 -23.15 -9.30
CA TYR A 380 -11.54 -23.95 -10.09
C TYR A 380 -10.24 -24.27 -9.33
N LEU A 381 -9.61 -23.26 -8.74
CA LEU A 381 -8.36 -23.44 -8.00
C LEU A 381 -8.58 -24.26 -6.72
N ASN A 382 -9.71 -24.12 -6.03
CA ASN A 382 -10.03 -24.96 -4.88
C ASN A 382 -10.17 -26.44 -5.26
N LYS A 383 -10.72 -26.70 -6.44
CA LYS A 383 -10.85 -28.06 -6.96
C LYS A 383 -9.51 -28.65 -7.42
N GLU A 384 -8.72 -27.91 -8.18
CA GLU A 384 -7.53 -28.45 -8.85
C GLU A 384 -6.25 -28.36 -8.02
N VAL A 385 -6.16 -27.39 -7.10
CA VAL A 385 -4.99 -27.17 -6.22
C VAL A 385 -5.38 -27.39 -4.76
N GLY A 386 -6.43 -26.71 -4.31
CA GLY A 386 -6.91 -26.73 -2.93
C GLY A 386 -6.10 -25.86 -1.97
N GLN A 387 -6.79 -25.24 -1.01
CA GLN A 387 -6.19 -24.32 -0.03
C GLN A 387 -5.02 -24.98 0.76
N HIS A 388 -5.08 -26.29 0.94
CA HIS A 388 -4.05 -27.12 1.60
C HIS A 388 -2.73 -27.22 0.83
N ARG A 389 -2.65 -26.66 -0.38
CA ARG A 389 -1.43 -26.60 -1.20
C ARG A 389 -0.95 -25.17 -1.46
N ALA A 390 -1.88 -24.23 -1.61
CA ALA A 390 -1.57 -22.82 -1.89
C ALA A 390 -2.68 -21.92 -1.34
N TYR A 391 -2.37 -20.66 -1.05
CA TYR A 391 -3.38 -19.66 -0.75
C TYR A 391 -4.24 -19.41 -1.98
N ILE A 392 -5.52 -19.78 -1.91
CA ILE A 392 -6.50 -19.50 -2.97
C ILE A 392 -7.34 -18.31 -2.55
N THR A 393 -7.77 -18.29 -1.30
CA THR A 393 -8.33 -17.13 -0.64
C THR A 393 -7.63 -16.98 0.70
N GLY A 394 -7.47 -15.77 1.21
CA GLY A 394 -6.84 -15.53 2.51
C GLY A 394 -7.49 -16.35 3.63
N GLY A 395 -6.76 -16.55 4.72
CA GLY A 395 -7.23 -17.29 5.89
C GLY A 395 -6.28 -18.40 6.33
N THR A 396 -6.83 -19.54 6.77
CA THR A 396 -6.06 -20.67 7.32
C THR A 396 -6.12 -21.89 6.41
N GLY A 397 -5.18 -22.80 6.58
CA GLY A 397 -5.20 -24.13 5.94
C GLY A 397 -4.14 -24.31 4.86
N THR A 398 -3.45 -23.25 4.46
CA THR A 398 -2.25 -23.33 3.61
C THR A 398 -1.03 -23.67 4.47
N PRO A 399 -0.14 -24.57 4.00
CA PRO A 399 1.07 -24.92 4.74
C PRO A 399 2.05 -23.75 4.83
N ASP A 400 2.51 -23.46 6.05
CA ASP A 400 3.67 -22.60 6.28
C ASP A 400 4.96 -23.44 6.16
N ILE A 401 5.76 -23.14 5.15
CA ILE A 401 6.99 -23.85 4.85
C ILE A 401 8.15 -23.18 5.59
N ALA A 402 8.47 -23.73 6.76
CA ALA A 402 9.56 -23.24 7.60
C ALA A 402 10.91 -23.91 7.25
N SER A 403 12.01 -23.15 7.30
CA SER A 403 13.38 -23.65 7.13
C SER A 403 14.35 -22.89 8.01
N ARG A 404 15.01 -23.58 8.94
CA ARG A 404 15.88 -23.00 9.98
C ARG A 404 17.15 -22.34 9.45
N ASN A 405 17.58 -22.69 8.24
CA ASN A 405 18.80 -22.17 7.63
C ASN A 405 18.58 -20.87 6.84
N GLN A 406 17.43 -20.20 7.01
CA GLN A 406 17.06 -18.96 6.34
C GLN A 406 17.01 -19.05 4.81
N ARG A 407 16.72 -20.26 4.30
CA ARG A 407 16.71 -20.56 2.87
C ARG A 407 15.52 -21.42 2.51
N LEU A 408 14.86 -21.06 1.41
CA LEU A 408 13.81 -21.85 0.78
C LEU A 408 14.22 -22.20 -0.65
N GLU A 409 13.75 -23.34 -1.15
CA GLU A 409 13.78 -23.66 -2.57
C GLU A 409 12.44 -23.26 -3.18
N VAL A 410 12.46 -22.54 -4.29
CA VAL A 410 11.27 -22.17 -5.06
C VAL A 410 11.45 -22.69 -6.48
N VAL A 411 10.47 -23.45 -6.97
CA VAL A 411 10.49 -24.03 -8.32
C VAL A 411 9.29 -23.55 -9.10
N PHE A 412 9.52 -22.90 -10.23
CA PHE A 412 8.48 -22.55 -11.20
C PHE A 412 8.50 -23.52 -12.37
N TYR A 413 7.33 -23.94 -12.82
CA TYR A 413 7.15 -24.90 -13.93
C TYR A 413 6.61 -24.24 -15.21
#